data_AF-A0A522S759-F1
#
_entry.id   AF-A0A522S759-F1
#
_cell.length_a   1.000
_cell.length_b   1.000
_cell.length_c   1.000
_cell.angle_alpha   90.00
_cell.angle_beta   90.00
_cell.angle_gamma   90.00
#
_symmetry.space_group_name_H-M   'P 1'
#
loop_
_entity.id
_entity.type
_entity.pdbx_description
1 polymer ?
#
loop_
_entity_poly.entity_id
_entity_poly.type
_entity_poly.pdbx_seq_one_letter_code
_entity_poly.pdbx_strand_id
1 'polypeptide(L)'
;MAHIVLTFDNNKLASALYGPFDENLARIEQKLGVDVRSKGNQLAIRGDAVAAEQARRTLDYLYDLLQKGTELSQSEVDGAVRMAIAADDQLTLPTLERKGKMAAAQISTRKRTIYARSLNQDAYMRALERSELVFGIGPAGTGKT
;
A
#
# COMPACT_ATOMS: atom_id res chain seq x y z
N MET A 1 -6.34 0.80 -22.71
CA MET A 1 -6.15 -0.34 -21.78
C MET A 1 -4.65 -0.53 -21.59
N ALA A 2 -4.16 -0.32 -20.38
CA ALA A 2 -2.75 -0.47 -20.03
C ALA A 2 -2.41 -1.94 -19.76
N HIS A 3 -1.15 -2.29 -19.99
CA HIS A 3 -0.58 -3.61 -19.70
C HIS A 3 0.77 -3.43 -19.01
N ILE A 4 0.86 -3.84 -17.74
CA ILE A 4 2.06 -3.69 -16.91
C ILE A 4 2.52 -5.08 -16.50
N VAL A 5 3.83 -5.35 -16.58
CA VAL A 5 4.42 -6.60 -16.12
C VAL A 5 5.37 -6.30 -14.96
N LEU A 6 5.16 -6.98 -13.83
CA LEU A 6 6.02 -6.97 -12.66
C LEU A 6 6.75 -8.30 -12.55
N THR A 7 7.99 -8.27 -12.08
CA THR A 7 8.78 -9.46 -11.75
C THR A 7 9.36 -9.29 -10.36
N PHE A 8 9.19 -10.30 -9.50
CA PHE A 8 9.69 -10.30 -8.14
C PHE A 8 10.88 -11.24 -8.00
N ASP A 9 11.95 -10.77 -7.35
CA ASP A 9 13.20 -11.54 -7.28
C ASP A 9 13.14 -12.73 -6.32
N ASN A 10 12.22 -12.71 -5.35
CA ASN A 10 12.08 -13.75 -4.33
C ASN A 10 10.75 -14.48 -4.45
N ASN A 11 10.77 -15.73 -4.93
CA ASN A 11 9.58 -16.55 -5.12
C ASN A 11 8.78 -16.80 -3.83
N LYS A 12 9.44 -16.87 -2.67
CA LYS A 12 8.74 -17.07 -1.39
C LYS A 12 7.92 -15.83 -1.03
N LEU A 13 8.51 -14.64 -1.20
CA LEU A 13 7.81 -13.39 -0.95
C LEU A 13 6.75 -13.11 -2.01
N ALA A 14 7.00 -13.47 -3.28
CA ALA A 14 5.98 -13.41 -4.33
C ALA A 14 4.77 -14.30 -3.98
N SER A 15 5.00 -15.53 -3.54
CA SER A 15 3.91 -16.41 -3.08
C SER A 15 3.15 -15.84 -1.88
N ALA A 16 3.85 -15.24 -0.92
CA ALA A 16 3.22 -14.59 0.23
C ALA A 16 2.42 -13.33 -0.18
N LEU A 17 2.91 -12.58 -1.17
CA LEU A 17 2.23 -11.43 -1.75
C LEU A 17 0.90 -11.85 -2.39
N TYR A 18 0.89 -12.94 -3.15
CA TYR A 18 -0.33 -13.41 -3.84
C TYR A 18 -1.37 -13.93 -2.84
N GLY A 19 -0.90 -14.52 -1.73
CA GLY A 19 -1.75 -15.09 -0.69
C GLY A 19 -2.26 -16.50 -1.04
N PRO A 20 -2.87 -17.19 -0.07
CA PRO A 20 -3.51 -18.49 -0.31
C PRO A 20 -4.53 -18.40 -1.46
N PHE A 21 -4.39 -19.26 -2.47
CA PHE A 21 -5.28 -19.29 -3.64
C PHE A 21 -5.43 -17.92 -4.33
N ASP A 22 -4.36 -17.13 -4.37
CA ASP A 22 -4.32 -15.78 -4.97
C ASP A 22 -5.30 -14.78 -4.32
N GLU A 23 -5.72 -14.99 -3.06
CA GLU A 23 -6.73 -14.17 -2.39
C GLU A 23 -6.38 -12.66 -2.35
N ASN A 24 -5.10 -12.30 -2.23
CA ASN A 24 -4.69 -10.91 -2.19
C ASN A 24 -4.80 -10.28 -3.59
N LEU A 25 -4.47 -11.03 -4.64
CA LEU A 25 -4.59 -10.57 -6.03
C LEU A 25 -6.06 -10.34 -6.38
N ALA A 26 -6.92 -11.33 -6.11
CA ALA A 26 -8.36 -11.24 -6.35
C ALA A 26 -8.99 -10.02 -5.67
N ARG A 27 -8.48 -9.68 -4.48
CA ARG A 27 -8.94 -8.52 -3.72
C ARG A 27 -8.49 -7.18 -4.30
N ILE A 28 -7.27 -7.11 -4.80
CA ILE A 28 -6.74 -5.94 -5.50
C ILE A 28 -7.52 -5.74 -6.81
N GLU A 29 -7.76 -6.82 -7.57
CA GLU A 29 -8.59 -6.83 -8.78
C GLU A 29 -9.99 -6.27 -8.51
N GLN A 30 -10.68 -6.79 -7.48
CA GLN A 30 -12.03 -6.35 -7.12
C GLN A 30 -12.09 -4.87 -6.76
N LYS A 31 -11.08 -4.35 -6.05
CA LYS A 31 -11.08 -2.96 -5.56
C LYS A 31 -10.69 -1.94 -6.61
N LEU A 32 -9.82 -2.31 -7.55
CA LEU A 32 -9.30 -1.40 -8.57
C LEU A 32 -9.93 -1.62 -9.96
N GLY A 33 -10.67 -2.72 -10.17
CA GLY A 33 -11.27 -3.04 -11.45
C GLY A 33 -10.25 -3.40 -12.53
N VAL A 34 -9.20 -4.13 -12.14
CA VAL A 34 -8.13 -4.63 -13.04
C VAL A 34 -8.16 -6.16 -13.14
N ASP A 35 -7.56 -6.72 -14.18
CA ASP A 35 -7.24 -8.17 -14.30
C ASP A 35 -5.75 -8.35 -13.99
N VAL A 36 -5.44 -9.24 -13.06
CA VAL A 36 -4.09 -9.56 -12.58
C VAL A 36 -3.85 -11.06 -12.76
N ARG A 37 -2.82 -11.40 -13.53
CA ARG A 37 -2.44 -12.79 -13.80
C ARG A 37 -1.06 -13.10 -13.27
N SER A 38 -0.95 -14.12 -12.43
CA SER A 38 0.31 -14.63 -11.92
C SER A 38 0.86 -15.77 -12.78
N LYS A 39 2.18 -15.77 -12.98
CA LYS A 39 2.91 -16.89 -13.56
C LYS A 39 4.28 -16.98 -12.92
N GLY A 40 4.43 -17.89 -11.95
CA GLY A 40 5.64 -17.95 -11.13
C GLY A 40 5.84 -16.64 -10.36
N ASN A 41 6.98 -16.00 -10.56
CA ASN A 41 7.32 -14.72 -9.93
C ASN A 41 6.95 -13.49 -10.76
N GLN A 42 6.22 -13.67 -11.87
CA GLN A 42 5.75 -12.57 -12.71
C GLN A 42 4.25 -12.33 -12.49
N LEU A 43 3.87 -11.05 -12.49
CA LEU A 43 2.48 -10.59 -12.55
C LEU A 43 2.26 -9.75 -13.80
N ALA A 44 1.18 -10.02 -14.53
CA ALA A 44 0.68 -9.13 -15.57
C ALA A 44 -0.59 -8.44 -15.08
N ILE A 45 -0.65 -7.11 -15.22
CA ILE A 45 -1.78 -6.26 -14.82
C ILE A 45 -2.39 -5.65 -16.06
N ARG A 46 -3.71 -5.75 -16.20
CA ARG A 46 -4.51 -5.21 -17.32
C ARG A 46 -5.67 -4.38 -16.80
N GLY A 47 -5.89 -3.22 -17.38
CA GLY A 47 -7.03 -2.38 -17.01
C GLY A 47 -6.96 -0.97 -17.59
N ASP A 48 -7.71 -0.05 -16.98
CA ASP A 48 -7.50 1.37 -17.22
C ASP A 48 -6.09 1.81 -16.78
N ALA A 49 -5.53 2.85 -17.40
CA ALA A 49 -4.16 3.29 -17.14
C ALA A 49 -3.95 3.72 -15.67
N VAL A 50 -4.92 4.41 -15.08
CA VAL A 50 -4.83 4.87 -13.69
C VAL A 50 -4.94 3.68 -12.74
N ALA A 51 -5.95 2.84 -12.94
CA ALA A 51 -6.18 1.66 -12.11
C ALA A 51 -5.02 0.65 -12.16
N ALA A 52 -4.43 0.42 -13.35
CA ALA A 52 -3.28 -0.46 -13.52
C ALA A 52 -2.04 0.06 -12.78
N GLU A 53 -1.81 1.38 -12.82
CA GLU A 53 -0.71 2.03 -12.09
C GLU A 53 -0.93 2.00 -10.58
N GLN A 54 -2.17 2.19 -10.10
CA GLN A 54 -2.54 2.02 -8.68
C GLN A 54 -2.30 0.58 -8.21
N ALA A 55 -2.66 -0.41 -9.04
CA ALA A 55 -2.41 -1.82 -8.75
C ALA A 55 -0.90 -2.11 -8.69
N ARG A 56 -0.12 -1.57 -9.63
CA ARG A 56 1.35 -1.67 -9.62
C ARG A 56 1.93 -1.13 -8.33
N ARG A 57 1.57 0.09 -7.92
CA ARG A 57 2.06 0.73 -6.69
C ARG A 57 1.65 -0.04 -5.43
N THR A 58 0.44 -0.58 -5.42
CA THR A 58 -0.06 -1.43 -4.32
C THR A 58 0.83 -2.67 -4.17
N LEU A 59 1.07 -3.39 -5.26
CA LEU A 59 1.87 -4.62 -5.27
C LEU A 59 3.33 -4.36 -4.91
N ASP A 60 3.95 -3.31 -5.46
CA ASP A 60 5.32 -2.92 -5.14
C ASP A 60 5.47 -2.59 -3.65
N TYR A 61 4.52 -1.86 -3.07
CA TYR A 61 4.54 -1.52 -1.64
C TYR A 61 4.37 -2.73 -0.72
N LEU A 62 3.41 -3.61 -1.03
CA LEU A 62 3.19 -4.83 -0.24
C LEU A 62 4.41 -5.76 -0.33
N TYR A 63 5.07 -5.84 -1.48
CA TYR A 63 6.31 -6.59 -1.64
C TYR A 63 7.45 -6.00 -0.80
N ASP A 64 7.59 -4.68 -0.75
CA ASP A 64 8.58 -4.01 0.11
C ASP A 64 8.33 -4.27 1.62
N LEU A 65 7.07 -4.30 2.05
CA LEU A 65 6.72 -4.70 3.43
C LEU A 65 7.13 -6.13 3.76
N LEU A 66 6.90 -7.06 2.82
CA LEU A 66 7.33 -8.45 2.93
C LEU A 66 8.86 -8.59 2.97
N GLN A 67 9.58 -7.81 2.15
CA GLN A 67 11.05 -7.76 2.19
C GLN A 67 11.59 -7.26 3.54
N LYS A 68 10.84 -6.40 4.22
CA LYS A 68 11.13 -5.93 5.59
C LYS A 68 10.69 -6.91 6.69
N GLY A 69 10.16 -8.08 6.33
CA GLY A 69 9.72 -9.11 7.27
C GLY A 69 8.34 -8.87 7.89
N THR A 70 7.53 -7.99 7.29
CA THR A 70 6.14 -7.77 7.73
C THR A 70 5.25 -8.86 7.14
N GLU A 71 4.35 -9.43 7.95
CA GLU A 71 3.34 -10.38 7.49
C GLU A 71 2.11 -9.64 6.94
N LEU A 72 1.68 -9.99 5.73
CA LEU A 72 0.53 -9.35 5.11
C LEU A 72 -0.79 -9.87 5.71
N SER A 73 -1.57 -8.96 6.27
CA SER A 73 -2.99 -9.21 6.58
C SER A 73 -3.89 -8.59 5.52
N GLN A 74 -5.14 -9.05 5.45
CA GLN A 74 -6.15 -8.41 4.60
C GLN A 74 -6.27 -6.89 4.89
N SER A 75 -6.13 -6.46 6.14
CA SER A 75 -6.16 -5.03 6.47
C SER A 75 -4.99 -4.23 5.89
N GLU A 76 -3.84 -4.87 5.65
CA GLU A 76 -2.69 -4.24 5.01
C GLU A 76 -2.89 -4.11 3.50
N VAL A 77 -3.42 -5.14 2.85
CA VAL A 77 -3.81 -5.09 1.42
C VAL A 77 -4.80 -3.95 1.17
N ASP A 78 -5.83 -3.82 2.03
CA ASP A 78 -6.78 -2.70 1.96
C ASP A 78 -6.13 -1.34 2.16
N GLY A 79 -5.19 -1.26 3.10
CA GLY A 79 -4.45 -0.04 3.39
C GLY A 79 -3.64 0.40 2.17
N ALA A 80 -2.88 -0.54 1.59
CA ALA A 80 -2.06 -0.31 0.42
C ALA A 80 -2.89 0.16 -0.79
N VAL A 81 -4.03 -0.49 -1.07
CA VAL A 81 -4.94 -0.05 -2.15
C VAL A 81 -5.46 1.36 -1.89
N ARG A 82 -5.92 1.66 -0.68
CA ARG A 82 -6.41 3.01 -0.33
C ARG A 82 -5.33 4.07 -0.47
N MET A 83 -4.11 3.77 -0.03
CA MET A 83 -2.96 4.67 -0.16
C MET A 83 -2.59 4.91 -1.63
N ALA A 84 -2.66 3.88 -2.48
CA ALA A 84 -2.34 3.99 -3.89
C ALA A 84 -3.34 4.87 -4.65
N ILE A 85 -4.65 4.72 -4.37
CA ILE A 85 -5.71 5.58 -4.93
C ILE A 85 -5.50 7.03 -4.49
N ALA A 86 -5.33 7.21 -3.19
CA ALA A 86 -5.15 8.52 -2.57
C ALA A 86 -3.91 9.29 -3.06
N ALA A 87 -2.84 8.60 -3.45
CA ALA A 87 -1.64 9.22 -4.00
C ALA A 87 -1.90 9.95 -5.33
N ASP A 88 -2.91 9.53 -6.09
CA ASP A 88 -3.32 10.23 -7.32
C ASP A 88 -4.28 11.40 -7.02
N ASP A 89 -5.09 11.31 -5.96
CA ASP A 89 -5.94 12.41 -5.48
C ASP A 89 -5.12 13.55 -4.84
N GLN A 90 -3.91 13.28 -4.37
CA GLN A 90 -3.01 14.25 -3.75
C GLN A 90 -2.21 15.07 -4.78
N LEU A 91 -2.93 15.93 -5.53
CA LEU A 91 -2.33 17.12 -6.14
C LEU A 91 -2.17 18.29 -5.13
N THR A 92 -2.62 18.15 -3.88
CA THR A 92 -2.74 19.30 -2.95
C THR A 92 -2.41 18.98 -1.48
N LEU A 93 -1.25 18.38 -1.16
CA LEU A 93 -0.66 18.51 0.18
C LEU A 93 0.82 18.92 0.07
N PRO A 94 1.25 20.07 0.64
CA PRO A 94 2.54 20.70 0.31
C PRO A 94 3.81 19.99 0.82
N THR A 95 3.71 18.80 1.40
CA THR A 95 4.79 18.22 2.23
C THR A 95 5.19 16.80 1.87
N LEU A 96 4.78 16.25 0.73
CA LEU A 96 5.17 14.90 0.33
C LEU A 96 6.18 14.96 -0.82
N GLU A 97 7.39 14.50 -0.53
CA GLU A 97 8.47 14.36 -1.50
C GLU A 97 8.09 13.45 -2.68
N ARG A 98 8.81 13.67 -3.78
CA ARG A 98 8.61 13.24 -5.16
C ARG A 98 7.88 11.90 -5.39
N LYS A 99 7.01 11.93 -6.41
CA LYS A 99 6.57 10.81 -7.27
C LYS A 99 7.73 9.82 -7.51
N GLY A 100 7.75 8.71 -6.77
CA GLY A 100 8.82 7.72 -6.93
C GLY A 100 8.47 6.38 -6.30
N LYS A 101 8.07 6.34 -5.04
CA LYS A 101 7.62 5.13 -4.35
C LYS A 101 6.60 5.50 -3.27
N MET A 102 5.53 4.73 -3.17
CA MET A 102 4.59 4.86 -2.05
C MET A 102 5.32 4.42 -0.78
N ALA A 103 5.62 5.37 0.11
CA ALA A 103 6.28 5.12 1.38
C ALA A 103 5.40 5.64 2.51
N ALA A 104 4.69 4.74 3.18
CA ALA A 104 3.89 5.05 4.35
C ALA A 104 4.79 5.39 5.54
N ALA A 105 4.41 6.41 6.31
CA ALA A 105 5.02 6.70 7.60
C ALA A 105 4.90 5.50 8.55
N GLN A 106 5.88 5.35 9.43
CA GLN A 106 5.99 4.19 10.32
C GLN A 106 6.46 4.60 11.71
N ILE A 107 6.03 3.84 12.72
CA ILE A 107 6.49 3.96 14.10
C ILE A 107 6.99 2.59 14.56
N SER A 108 8.26 2.51 14.93
CA SER A 108 8.84 1.30 15.52
C SER A 108 8.61 1.29 17.03
N THR A 109 7.90 0.27 17.51
CA THR A 109 7.72 0.00 18.94
C THR A 109 8.58 -1.19 19.36
N ARG A 110 8.73 -1.44 20.67
CA ARG A 110 9.47 -2.61 21.19
C ARG A 110 8.95 -3.96 20.67
N LYS A 111 7.68 -4.05 20.29
CA LYS A 111 7.04 -5.30 19.86
C LYS A 111 6.95 -5.45 18.34
N ARG A 112 6.71 -4.34 17.63
CA ARG A 112 6.51 -4.34 16.17
C ARG A 112 6.65 -2.94 15.56
N THR A 113 6.86 -2.89 14.26
CA THR A 113 6.69 -1.68 13.45
C THR A 113 5.23 -1.51 13.06
N ILE A 114 4.70 -0.29 13.21
CA ILE A 114 3.34 0.09 12.84
C ILE A 114 3.42 0.99 11.63
N TYR A 115 2.79 0.59 10.52
CA TYR A 115 2.74 1.38 9.29
C TYR A 115 1.40 2.11 9.17
N ALA A 116 1.42 3.31 8.60
CA ALA A 116 0.20 4.03 8.24
C ALA A 116 -0.59 3.25 7.17
N ARG A 117 -1.89 3.10 7.39
CA ARG A 117 -2.83 2.38 6.48
C ARG A 117 -3.85 3.31 5.83
N SER A 118 -3.71 4.62 6.05
CA SER A 118 -4.51 5.67 5.43
C SER A 118 -3.71 6.96 5.39
N LEU A 119 -4.09 7.89 4.50
CA LEU A 119 -3.45 9.20 4.42
C LEU A 119 -3.48 9.97 5.74
N ASN A 120 -4.60 9.91 6.46
CA ASN A 120 -4.74 10.60 7.73
C ASN A 120 -3.78 10.01 8.78
N GLN A 121 -3.58 8.70 8.77
CA GLN A 121 -2.57 8.06 9.63
C GLN A 121 -1.15 8.45 9.22
N ASP A 122 -0.86 8.53 7.92
CA ASP A 122 0.44 8.96 7.41
C ASP A 122 0.75 10.40 7.85
N ALA A 123 -0.19 11.32 7.62
CA ALA A 123 -0.09 12.71 8.02
C ALA A 123 0.05 12.86 9.54
N TYR A 124 -0.69 12.06 10.32
CA TYR A 124 -0.63 12.03 11.78
C TYR A 124 0.73 11.52 12.29
N MET A 125 1.23 10.41 11.76
CA MET A 125 2.53 9.86 12.16
C MET A 125 3.67 10.81 11.81
N ARG A 126 3.65 11.43 10.62
CA ARG A 126 4.61 12.49 10.27
C ARG A 126 4.49 13.71 11.18
N ALA A 127 3.30 13.99 11.73
CA ALA A 127 3.10 15.08 12.68
C ALA A 127 3.76 14.76 14.03
N LEU A 128 3.65 13.50 14.49
CA LEU A 128 4.30 13.03 15.71
C LEU A 128 5.83 13.13 15.63
N GLU A 129 6.42 12.93 14.45
CA GLU A 129 7.89 13.06 14.28
C GLU A 129 8.38 14.51 14.38
N ARG A 130 7.56 15.50 14.00
CA ARG A 130 7.98 16.91 13.86
C ARG A 130 7.48 17.82 14.97
N SER A 131 6.68 17.32 15.91
CA SER A 131 5.99 18.15 16.90
C SER A 131 5.94 17.45 18.26
N GLU A 132 6.18 18.22 19.33
CA GLU A 132 6.14 17.70 20.71
C GLU A 132 4.73 17.33 21.16
N LEU A 133 3.70 17.95 20.58
CA LEU A 133 2.29 17.69 20.88
C LEU A 133 1.45 17.75 19.59
N VAL A 134 0.63 16.73 19.36
CA VAL A 134 -0.27 16.64 18.18
C VAL A 134 -1.69 16.38 18.67
N PHE A 135 -2.64 17.23 18.25
CA PHE A 135 -4.06 17.04 18.52
C PHE A 135 -4.75 16.37 17.32
N GLY A 136 -5.26 15.16 17.50
CA GLY A 136 -6.14 14.50 16.54
C GLY A 136 -7.61 14.82 16.82
N ILE A 137 -8.31 15.47 15.89
CA ILE A 137 -9.73 15.86 16.03
C ILE A 137 -10.57 15.13 14.96
N GLY A 138 -11.75 14.64 15.34
CA GLY A 138 -12.67 13.93 14.43
C GLY A 138 -13.60 12.93 15.12
N PRO A 139 -14.67 12.46 14.44
CA PRO A 139 -15.65 11.53 15.01
C PRO A 139 -15.03 10.16 15.37
N ALA A 140 -15.67 9.38 16.24
CA ALA A 140 -15.19 8.05 16.63
C ALA A 140 -14.96 7.14 15.41
N GLY A 141 -13.92 6.29 15.45
CA GLY A 141 -13.61 5.34 14.36
C GLY A 141 -12.76 5.89 13.19
N THR A 142 -12.38 7.18 13.22
CA THR A 142 -11.56 7.82 12.14
C THR A 142 -10.05 7.65 12.27
N GLY A 143 -9.57 6.82 13.22
CA GLY A 143 -8.14 6.53 13.37
C GLY A 143 -7.31 7.67 13.98
N LYS A 144 -7.89 8.42 14.92
CA LYS A 144 -7.17 9.41 15.77
C LYS A 144 -6.18 8.77 16.74
N THR A 145 -6.28 7.45 16.93
CA THR A 145 -5.44 6.59 17.78
C THR A 145 -4.98 5.43 16.93
#